data_AF-A0A2U3K1K4-F1
#
_entry.id   AF-A0A2U3K1K4-F1
#
_cell.length_a   1.000
_cell.length_b   1.000
_cell.length_c   1.000
_cell.angle_alpha   90.00
_cell.angle_beta   90.00
_cell.angle_gamma   90.00
#
_symmetry.space_group_name_H-M   'P 1'
#
loop_
_entity.id
_entity.type
_entity.pdbx_description
1 polymer ?
#
loop_
_entity_poly.entity_id
_entity_poly.type
_entity_poly.pdbx_seq_one_letter_code
_entity_poly.pdbx_strand_id
1 'polypeptide(L)'
;MVRLIASLGEYIYAQGDDGIYVNLFAGSTARLSGLTIRQQTRYPWDGAVRIAVDPVEPHRFSVFVRIPGWTNRQVMAGDLYRFQDAIGGRVAIRVNGRTVNPPLVRGYARIEREWKAGDLIELTLPMETRRVVADSRVKEDEGRVALERGPLVYCAEWADNGGHALNIIVPDNARLRSEFRPNLLRGVEVITGNVQAVKGGRTLPHEMVAIPYFAWANRGMGEMQVWLPRSVEKARLVPAPLPGALARVLSSGGIEKKWTGYNDQNDDLSAVYDGADPLNSADESNLYFPYASRCRAPGVGGVRFQAAAANLVV
;
A
#
# COMPACT_ATOMS: atom_id res chain seq x y z
N MET A 1 8.30 13.88 -13.20
CA MET A 1 8.42 12.41 -13.28
C MET A 1 9.47 11.95 -14.29
N VAL A 2 9.39 12.32 -15.57
CA VAL A 2 10.31 11.85 -16.64
C VAL A 2 11.80 12.03 -16.29
N ARG A 3 12.20 13.24 -15.84
CA ARG A 3 13.60 13.50 -15.43
C ARG A 3 14.10 12.53 -14.34
N LEU A 4 13.27 12.25 -13.33
CA LEU A 4 13.64 11.36 -12.22
C LEU A 4 13.87 9.94 -12.72
N ILE A 5 12.97 9.43 -13.56
CA ILE A 5 13.10 8.09 -14.16
C ILE A 5 14.36 8.00 -15.02
N ALA A 6 14.64 9.02 -15.83
CA ALA A 6 15.84 9.08 -16.65
C ALA A 6 17.13 9.09 -15.81
N SER A 7 17.12 9.77 -14.65
CA SER A 7 18.27 9.86 -13.74
C SER A 7 18.37 8.68 -12.75
N LEU A 8 17.45 7.71 -12.74
CA LEU A 8 17.37 6.68 -11.69
C LEU A 8 18.68 5.90 -11.50
N GLY A 9 19.41 5.66 -12.60
CA GLY A 9 20.71 4.97 -12.58
C GLY A 9 21.76 5.66 -11.70
N GLU A 10 21.71 6.99 -11.58
CA GLU A 10 22.65 7.80 -10.79
C GLU A 10 22.48 7.61 -9.29
N TYR A 11 21.34 7.06 -8.84
CA TYR A 11 21.05 6.82 -7.42
C TYR A 11 21.46 5.41 -6.96
N ILE A 12 21.83 4.52 -7.88
CA ILE A 12 22.12 3.11 -7.56
C ILE A 12 23.44 2.99 -6.80
N TYR A 13 24.46 3.73 -7.22
CA TYR A 13 25.82 3.65 -6.69
C TYR A 13 26.34 5.03 -6.28
N ALA A 14 27.25 5.07 -5.32
CA ALA A 14 28.13 6.22 -5.10
C ALA A 14 29.57 5.74 -4.93
N GLN A 15 30.53 6.57 -5.32
CA GLN A 15 31.96 6.33 -5.12
C GLN A 15 32.54 7.50 -4.33
N GLY A 16 33.26 7.19 -3.26
CA GLY A 16 33.96 8.17 -2.41
C GLY A 16 35.33 7.64 -2.00
N ASP A 17 36.04 8.44 -1.19
CA ASP A 17 37.40 8.13 -0.75
C ASP A 17 37.50 6.84 0.07
N ASP A 18 36.41 6.46 0.76
CA ASP A 18 36.34 5.27 1.60
C ASP A 18 35.86 4.01 0.87
N GLY A 19 35.41 4.13 -0.38
CA GLY A 19 35.05 3.01 -1.24
C GLY A 19 33.78 3.21 -2.08
N ILE A 20 33.08 2.10 -2.34
CA ILE A 20 31.91 2.06 -3.22
C ILE A 20 30.68 1.80 -2.37
N TYR A 21 29.62 2.56 -2.62
CA TYR A 21 28.31 2.39 -1.99
C TYR A 21 27.33 1.80 -2.99
N VAL A 22 26.66 0.72 -2.59
CA VAL A 22 25.53 0.13 -3.30
C VAL A 22 24.26 0.52 -2.54
N ASN A 23 23.53 1.51 -3.06
CA ASN A 23 22.38 2.14 -2.41
C ASN A 23 21.05 1.47 -2.78
N LEU A 24 20.87 1.20 -4.08
CA LEU A 24 19.66 0.58 -4.63
C LEU A 24 19.99 -0.79 -5.23
N PHE A 25 19.03 -1.70 -5.11
CA PHE A 25 19.12 -3.03 -5.70
C PHE A 25 18.32 -3.06 -6.99
N ALA A 26 19.02 -3.09 -8.11
CA ALA A 26 18.44 -3.14 -9.44
C ALA A 26 19.41 -3.83 -10.40
N GLY A 27 18.89 -4.67 -11.30
CA GLY A 27 19.70 -5.27 -12.36
C GLY A 27 20.39 -4.18 -13.17
N SER A 28 21.72 -4.12 -13.11
CA SER A 28 22.49 -2.99 -13.64
C SER A 28 23.95 -3.36 -13.84
N THR A 29 24.62 -2.60 -14.70
CA THR A 29 26.08 -2.59 -14.84
C THR A 29 26.53 -1.14 -14.81
N ALA A 30 27.48 -0.81 -13.93
CA ALA A 30 28.06 0.52 -13.84
C ALA A 30 29.58 0.47 -13.98
N ARG A 31 30.13 1.44 -14.70
CA ARG A 31 31.58 1.68 -14.78
C ARG A 31 31.89 2.83 -13.83
N LEU A 32 32.67 2.54 -12.80
CA LEU A 32 33.15 3.51 -11.83
C LEU A 32 34.65 3.75 -12.08
N SER A 33 35.25 4.72 -11.40
CA SER A 33 36.68 4.98 -11.56
C SER A 33 37.49 3.77 -11.08
N GLY A 34 38.13 3.06 -12.02
CA GLY A 34 39.02 1.92 -11.74
C GLY A 34 38.33 0.55 -11.64
N LEU A 35 37.02 0.44 -11.86
CA LEU A 35 36.30 -0.85 -11.77
C LEU A 35 34.95 -0.86 -12.49
N THR A 36 34.47 -2.07 -12.78
CA THR A 36 33.08 -2.33 -13.16
C THR A 36 32.36 -3.05 -12.03
N ILE A 37 31.11 -2.66 -11.77
CA ILE A 37 30.23 -3.34 -10.82
C ILE A 37 28.95 -3.77 -11.54
N ARG A 38 28.49 -5.00 -11.28
CA ARG A 38 27.31 -5.55 -11.92
C ARG A 38 26.37 -6.20 -10.91
N GLN A 39 25.11 -5.82 -10.94
CA GLN A 39 24.04 -6.40 -10.15
C GLN A 39 23.14 -7.31 -11.00
N GLN A 40 22.83 -8.48 -10.44
CA GLN A 40 21.80 -9.38 -10.96
C GLN A 40 20.81 -9.70 -9.83
N THR A 41 19.55 -9.36 -10.03
CA THR A 41 18.49 -9.56 -9.03
C THR A 41 17.11 -9.48 -9.68
N ARG A 42 16.11 -10.09 -9.01
CA ARG A 42 14.68 -9.90 -9.30
C ARG A 42 14.02 -8.90 -8.32
N TYR A 43 14.81 -8.15 -7.54
CA TYR A 43 14.33 -7.05 -6.72
C TYR A 43 13.45 -6.10 -7.55
N PRO A 44 12.29 -5.64 -7.05
CA PRO A 44 11.79 -5.74 -5.67
C PRO A 44 10.97 -7.01 -5.36
N TRP A 45 10.88 -7.98 -6.27
CA TRP A 45 10.04 -9.17 -6.08
C TRP A 45 10.71 -10.24 -5.21
N ASP A 46 12.04 -10.33 -5.28
CA ASP A 46 12.86 -11.28 -4.53
C ASP A 46 14.04 -10.58 -3.84
N GLY A 47 14.51 -11.17 -2.75
CA GLY A 47 15.55 -10.62 -1.89
C GLY A 47 16.97 -11.08 -2.25
N ALA A 48 17.17 -11.94 -3.25
CA ALA A 48 18.49 -12.37 -3.67
C ALA A 48 19.12 -11.34 -4.62
N VAL A 49 20.32 -10.86 -4.25
CA VAL A 49 21.10 -9.91 -5.04
C VAL A 49 22.51 -10.45 -5.22
N ARG A 50 22.97 -10.51 -6.46
CA ARG A 50 24.35 -10.85 -6.83
C ARG A 50 25.07 -9.61 -7.32
N ILE A 51 26.19 -9.27 -6.70
CA ILE A 51 26.99 -8.08 -7.00
C ILE A 51 28.39 -8.55 -7.38
N ALA A 52 28.71 -8.53 -8.67
CA ALA A 52 30.05 -8.80 -9.17
C ALA A 52 30.88 -7.51 -9.10
N VAL A 53 32.11 -7.64 -8.59
CA VAL A 53 33.06 -6.53 -8.40
C VAL A 53 34.29 -6.83 -9.24
N ASP A 54 34.49 -6.03 -10.28
CA ASP A 54 35.51 -6.24 -11.30
C ASP A 54 36.47 -5.04 -11.38
N PRO A 55 37.45 -4.93 -10.45
CA PRO A 55 38.48 -3.90 -10.53
C PRO A 55 39.44 -4.15 -11.70
N VAL A 56 40.00 -3.07 -12.26
CA VAL A 56 40.97 -3.15 -13.36
C VAL A 56 42.24 -3.88 -12.93
N GLU A 57 42.72 -3.61 -11.72
CA GLU A 57 43.82 -4.31 -11.06
C GLU A 57 43.41 -4.72 -9.64
N PRO A 58 43.90 -5.86 -9.10
CA PRO A 58 43.61 -6.23 -7.73
C PRO A 58 44.10 -5.19 -6.73
N HIS A 59 43.20 -4.70 -5.87
CA HIS A 59 43.56 -3.76 -4.80
C HIS A 59 42.54 -3.82 -3.66
N ARG A 60 42.94 -3.26 -2.50
CA ARG A 60 42.14 -3.26 -1.27
C ARG A 60 41.26 -2.03 -1.18
N PHE A 61 39.95 -2.24 -1.02
CA PHE A 61 38.97 -1.18 -0.78
C PHE A 61 37.69 -1.73 -0.11
N SER A 62 36.82 -0.84 0.35
CA SER A 62 35.53 -1.21 0.94
C SER A 62 34.41 -1.18 -0.09
N VAL A 63 33.54 -2.18 -0.05
CA VAL A 63 32.20 -2.14 -0.65
C VAL A 63 31.17 -2.03 0.47
N PHE A 64 30.41 -0.94 0.48
CA PHE A 64 29.33 -0.66 1.40
C PHE A 64 28.00 -1.08 0.76
N VAL A 65 27.42 -2.17 1.25
CA VAL A 65 26.13 -2.67 0.75
C VAL A 65 25.03 -2.25 1.70
N ARG A 66 24.04 -1.49 1.22
CA ARG A 66 22.94 -0.99 2.07
C ARG A 66 22.17 -2.16 2.69
N ILE A 67 21.90 -2.11 3.98
CA ILE A 67 20.98 -3.04 4.66
C ILE A 67 19.67 -2.28 4.92
N PRO A 68 18.60 -2.52 4.14
CA PRO A 68 17.37 -1.75 4.27
C PRO A 68 16.72 -1.93 5.65
N GLY A 69 16.21 -0.85 6.25
CA GLY A 69 15.59 -0.88 7.58
C GLY A 69 14.50 -1.94 7.75
N TRP A 70 13.67 -2.13 6.70
CA TRP A 70 12.56 -3.09 6.68
C TRP A 70 12.99 -4.56 6.82
N THR A 71 14.27 -4.88 6.55
CA THR A 71 14.84 -6.22 6.80
C THR A 71 15.07 -6.52 8.27
N ASN A 72 15.01 -5.47 9.10
CA ASN A 72 15.10 -5.50 10.55
C ASN A 72 13.77 -4.99 11.14
N ARG A 73 13.77 -4.58 12.41
CA ARG A 73 12.55 -4.13 13.12
C ARG A 73 12.17 -2.67 12.85
N GLN A 74 12.65 -2.06 11.77
CA GLN A 74 12.50 -0.64 11.54
C GLN A 74 11.79 -0.35 10.20
N VAL A 75 10.57 0.17 10.25
CA VAL A 75 9.82 0.61 9.07
C VAL A 75 10.51 1.84 8.44
N MET A 76 10.80 2.83 9.29
CA MET A 76 11.53 4.04 8.94
C MET A 76 12.32 4.57 10.13
N ALA A 77 13.18 5.58 9.91
CA ALA A 77 13.82 6.29 11.01
C ALA A 77 12.76 6.97 11.91
N GLY A 78 12.92 6.82 13.23
CA GLY A 78 11.96 7.34 14.22
C GLY A 78 10.96 6.28 14.73
N ASP A 79 9.90 6.78 15.37
CA ASP A 79 8.86 6.00 16.06
C ASP A 79 7.46 6.09 15.41
N LEU A 80 7.35 6.80 14.28
CA LEU A 80 6.09 7.05 13.59
C LEU A 80 5.37 5.77 13.15
N TYR A 81 6.12 4.76 12.71
CA TYR A 81 5.59 3.47 12.27
C TYR A 81 6.39 2.32 12.86
N ARG A 82 5.69 1.23 13.19
CA ARG A 82 6.29 0.01 13.71
C ARG A 82 5.70 -1.22 13.04
N PHE A 83 6.52 -2.24 12.89
CA PHE A 83 6.03 -3.54 12.50
C PHE A 83 5.30 -4.20 13.68
N GLN A 84 4.13 -4.75 13.41
CA GLN A 84 3.39 -5.55 14.38
C GLN A 84 3.90 -7.00 14.43
N ASP A 85 4.32 -7.56 13.29
CA ASP A 85 4.84 -8.92 13.22
C ASP A 85 6.34 -8.97 13.58
N ALA A 86 6.78 -10.10 14.17
CA ALA A 86 8.20 -10.45 14.25
C ALA A 86 8.74 -10.83 12.86
N ILE A 87 10.05 -10.68 12.65
CA ILE A 87 10.74 -11.22 11.47
C ILE A 87 11.25 -12.63 11.79
N GLY A 88 10.98 -13.60 10.91
CA GLY A 88 11.60 -14.92 10.98
C GLY A 88 12.98 -14.99 10.30
N GLY A 89 13.11 -14.36 9.13
CA GLY A 89 14.30 -14.36 8.30
C GLY A 89 15.43 -13.43 8.77
N ARG A 90 16.62 -13.59 8.22
CA ARG A 90 17.77 -12.73 8.51
C ARG A 90 18.49 -12.36 7.23
N VAL A 91 19.11 -11.19 7.24
CA VAL A 91 20.03 -10.79 6.19
C VAL A 91 21.23 -11.74 6.21
N ALA A 92 21.60 -12.26 5.04
CA ALA A 92 22.79 -13.08 4.87
C ALA A 92 23.67 -12.52 3.76
N ILE A 93 24.98 -12.54 3.98
CA ILE A 93 25.97 -12.07 3.01
C ILE A 93 27.00 -13.17 2.81
N ARG A 94 27.30 -13.47 1.54
CA ARG A 94 28.41 -14.34 1.15
C ARG A 94 29.35 -13.58 0.23
N VAL A 95 30.63 -13.88 0.33
CA VAL A 95 31.64 -13.43 -0.64
C VAL A 95 32.34 -14.66 -1.19
N ASN A 96 32.26 -14.87 -2.51
CA ASN A 96 32.76 -16.05 -3.21
C ASN A 96 32.26 -17.36 -2.55
N GLY A 97 30.96 -17.44 -2.26
CA GLY A 97 30.31 -18.59 -1.64
C GLY A 97 30.54 -18.75 -0.13
N ARG A 98 31.42 -17.96 0.50
CA ARG A 98 31.69 -18.03 1.95
C ARG A 98 30.86 -17.01 2.72
N THR A 99 30.13 -17.45 3.74
CA THR A 99 29.37 -16.57 4.63
C THR A 99 30.29 -15.60 5.36
N VAL A 100 29.92 -14.32 5.39
CA VAL A 100 30.64 -13.25 6.11
C VAL A 100 29.67 -12.43 6.95
N ASN A 101 30.16 -11.85 8.05
CA ASN A 101 29.39 -10.99 8.95
C ASN A 101 30.09 -9.62 9.06
N PRO A 102 30.03 -8.78 8.02
CA PRO A 102 30.67 -7.46 8.03
C PRO A 102 30.03 -6.54 9.08
N PRO A 103 30.80 -5.60 9.66
CA PRO A 103 30.25 -4.61 10.57
C PRO A 103 29.25 -3.70 9.83
N LEU A 104 28.18 -3.32 10.55
CA LEU A 104 27.23 -2.31 10.08
C LEU A 104 27.74 -0.91 10.42
N VAL A 105 27.92 -0.09 9.39
CA VAL A 105 28.30 1.32 9.53
C VAL A 105 27.18 2.15 8.92
N ARG A 106 26.41 2.86 9.76
CA ARG A 106 25.33 3.77 9.32
C ARG A 106 24.32 3.12 8.35
N GLY A 107 23.96 1.86 8.59
CA GLY A 107 23.01 1.11 7.74
C GLY A 107 23.63 0.40 6.54
N TYR A 108 24.96 0.37 6.41
CA TYR A 108 25.67 -0.38 5.38
C TYR A 108 26.53 -1.49 5.96
N ALA A 109 26.49 -2.66 5.33
CA ALA A 109 27.48 -3.71 5.54
C ALA A 109 28.80 -3.31 4.87
N ARG A 110 29.84 -3.04 5.66
CA ARG A 110 31.17 -2.69 5.14
C ARG A 110 32.00 -3.95 4.88
N ILE A 111 32.21 -4.27 3.61
CA ILE A 111 33.02 -5.42 3.18
C ILE A 111 34.35 -4.88 2.66
N GLU A 112 35.37 -4.91 3.51
CA GLU A 112 36.73 -4.48 3.15
C GLU A 112 37.63 -5.68 2.92
N ARG A 113 38.22 -5.76 1.72
CA ARG A 113 39.16 -6.80 1.34
C ARG A 113 39.94 -6.38 0.11
N GLU A 114 40.93 -7.19 -0.27
CA GLU A 114 41.45 -7.17 -1.63
C GLU A 114 40.39 -7.75 -2.58
N TRP A 115 40.02 -6.96 -3.57
CA TRP A 115 39.09 -7.35 -4.63
C TRP A 115 39.85 -7.62 -5.91
N LYS A 116 39.42 -8.65 -6.64
CA LYS A 116 39.92 -8.97 -7.98
C LYS A 116 38.76 -9.26 -8.93
N ALA A 117 39.01 -9.16 -10.23
CA ALA A 117 37.99 -9.47 -11.23
C ALA A 117 37.35 -10.85 -11.00
N GLY A 118 36.02 -10.87 -11.08
CA GLY A 118 35.19 -12.05 -10.83
C GLY A 118 34.78 -12.27 -9.36
N ASP A 119 35.25 -11.45 -8.41
CA ASP A 119 34.78 -11.54 -7.03
C ASP A 119 33.27 -11.21 -6.94
N LEU A 120 32.55 -11.99 -6.14
CA LEU A 120 31.09 -11.97 -6.07
C LEU A 120 30.62 -11.79 -4.63
N ILE A 121 29.78 -10.78 -4.41
CA ILE A 121 28.97 -10.64 -3.20
C ILE A 121 27.58 -11.19 -3.48
N GLU A 122 27.10 -12.09 -2.64
CA GLU A 122 25.73 -12.59 -2.66
C GLU A 122 25.02 -12.10 -1.40
N LEU A 123 23.96 -11.33 -1.57
CA LEU A 123 23.12 -10.79 -0.51
C LEU A 123 21.75 -11.47 -0.56
N THR A 124 21.24 -11.87 0.61
CA THR A 124 19.89 -12.39 0.77
C THR A 124 19.15 -11.50 1.77
N LEU A 125 18.05 -10.90 1.33
CA LEU A 125 17.16 -10.08 2.14
C LEU A 125 15.86 -10.84 2.44
N PRO A 126 15.39 -10.89 3.69
CA PRO A 126 14.14 -11.57 4.02
C PRO A 126 12.92 -10.77 3.53
N MET A 127 12.15 -11.31 2.58
CA MET A 127 11.01 -10.63 1.93
C MET A 127 9.66 -11.13 2.47
N GLU A 128 9.48 -11.12 3.79
CA GLU A 128 8.22 -11.51 4.43
C GLU A 128 7.14 -10.44 4.23
N THR A 129 5.87 -10.86 4.20
CA THR A 129 4.73 -9.92 4.31
C THR A 129 4.64 -9.41 5.75
N ARG A 130 4.53 -8.10 5.92
CA ARG A 130 4.58 -7.43 7.22
C ARG A 130 3.40 -6.49 7.37
N ARG A 131 2.93 -6.39 8.61
CA ARG A 131 1.95 -5.42 9.09
C ARG A 131 2.65 -4.23 9.69
N VAL A 132 2.31 -3.05 9.20
CA VAL A 132 2.76 -1.77 9.73
C VAL A 132 1.60 -1.08 10.44
N VAL A 133 1.86 -0.61 11.66
CA VAL A 133 0.93 0.22 12.42
C VAL A 133 1.55 1.57 12.71
N ALA A 134 0.72 2.61 12.66
CA ALA A 134 1.12 3.96 13.02
C ALA A 134 1.20 4.16 14.53
N ASP A 135 1.93 5.20 14.93
CA ASP A 135 1.87 5.78 16.26
C ASP A 135 0.44 6.25 16.59
N SER A 136 0.02 6.15 17.85
CA SER A 136 -1.35 6.48 18.28
C SER A 136 -1.72 7.97 18.19
N ARG A 137 -0.74 8.83 17.94
CA ARG A 137 -0.94 10.25 17.60
C ARG A 137 -1.54 10.42 16.20
N VAL A 138 -1.36 9.47 15.29
CA VAL A 138 -1.97 9.47 13.96
C VAL A 138 -3.40 8.90 14.08
N LYS A 139 -4.40 9.77 14.18
CA LYS A 139 -5.78 9.36 14.50
C LYS A 139 -6.48 8.66 13.35
N GLU A 140 -6.13 9.02 12.13
CA GLU A 140 -6.66 8.45 10.89
C GLU A 140 -6.32 6.96 10.77
N ASP A 141 -5.16 6.54 11.27
CA ASP A 141 -4.64 5.17 11.16
C ASP A 141 -4.89 4.33 12.42
N GLU A 142 -5.57 4.89 13.42
CA GLU A 142 -5.86 4.18 14.66
C GLU A 142 -6.78 2.97 14.40
N GLY A 143 -6.31 1.79 14.82
CA GLY A 143 -7.02 0.53 14.59
C GLY A 143 -6.93 0.03 13.14
N ARG A 144 -5.99 0.56 12.36
CA ARG A 144 -5.70 0.14 10.99
C ARG A 144 -4.30 -0.45 10.85
N VAL A 145 -4.06 -1.12 9.73
CA VAL A 145 -2.78 -1.74 9.38
C VAL A 145 -2.49 -1.55 7.91
N ALA A 146 -1.26 -1.16 7.58
CA ALA A 146 -0.75 -1.20 6.21
C ALA A 146 0.03 -2.52 5.99
N LEU A 147 -0.02 -3.03 4.76
CA LEU A 147 0.72 -4.24 4.38
C LEU A 147 1.95 -3.86 3.56
N GLU A 148 3.09 -4.47 3.90
CA GLU A 148 4.36 -4.26 3.22
C GLU A 148 5.04 -5.58 2.90
N ARG A 149 5.80 -5.63 1.80
CA ARG A 149 6.73 -6.71 1.51
C ARG A 149 7.96 -6.15 0.83
N GLY A 150 9.11 -6.29 1.49
CA GLY A 150 10.33 -5.65 1.02
C GLY A 150 10.20 -4.13 1.01
N PRO A 151 10.54 -3.45 -0.11
CA PRO A 151 10.39 -1.99 -0.22
C PRO A 151 8.98 -1.54 -0.64
N LEU A 152 8.03 -2.47 -0.86
CA LEU A 152 6.74 -2.16 -1.45
C LEU A 152 5.64 -2.12 -0.39
N VAL A 153 4.89 -1.01 -0.40
CA VAL A 153 3.59 -0.88 0.28
C VAL A 153 2.49 -1.41 -0.63
N TYR A 154 1.50 -2.07 -0.03
CA TYR A 154 0.38 -2.70 -0.72
C TYR A 154 -0.95 -2.01 -0.42
N CYS A 155 -1.91 -2.17 -1.32
CA CYS A 155 -3.29 -1.73 -1.15
C CYS A 155 -4.28 -2.80 -1.61
N ALA A 156 -5.48 -2.82 -1.02
CA ALA A 156 -6.61 -3.55 -1.59
C ALA A 156 -7.34 -2.66 -2.60
N GLU A 157 -7.62 -3.19 -3.79
CA GLU A 157 -8.37 -2.51 -4.86
C GLU A 157 -9.63 -3.30 -5.18
N TRP A 158 -10.73 -2.60 -5.48
CA TRP A 158 -12.05 -3.17 -5.81
C TRP A 158 -11.99 -4.30 -6.85
N ALA A 159 -11.11 -4.16 -7.84
CA ALA A 159 -10.99 -5.05 -8.99
C ALA A 159 -10.62 -6.50 -8.58
N ASP A 160 -9.88 -6.67 -7.49
CA ASP A 160 -9.50 -8.00 -6.99
C ASP A 160 -10.34 -8.47 -5.79
N ASN A 161 -11.27 -7.64 -5.31
CA ASN A 161 -11.96 -7.85 -4.04
C ASN A 161 -13.50 -7.81 -4.17
N GLY A 162 -14.01 -8.16 -5.36
CA GLY A 162 -15.44 -8.30 -5.60
C GLY A 162 -16.19 -6.96 -5.60
N GLY A 163 -15.56 -5.91 -6.12
CA GLY A 163 -16.18 -4.59 -6.31
C GLY A 163 -16.00 -3.63 -5.13
N HIS A 164 -15.54 -4.10 -3.98
CA HIS A 164 -15.34 -3.29 -2.78
C HIS A 164 -13.97 -3.52 -2.18
N ALA A 165 -13.35 -2.46 -1.68
CA ALA A 165 -12.10 -2.51 -0.94
C ALA A 165 -12.28 -1.97 0.47
N LEU A 166 -13.13 -0.97 0.68
CA LEU A 166 -13.23 -0.18 1.92
C LEU A 166 -13.85 -0.94 3.11
N ASN A 167 -14.58 -2.02 2.81
CA ASN A 167 -15.25 -2.87 3.79
C ASN A 167 -14.41 -4.07 4.25
N ILE A 168 -13.19 -4.22 3.72
CA ILE A 168 -12.28 -5.30 4.09
C ILE A 168 -11.69 -5.03 5.47
N ILE A 169 -11.63 -6.07 6.30
CA ILE A 169 -11.03 -6.08 7.62
C ILE A 169 -9.91 -7.12 7.61
N VAL A 170 -8.72 -6.75 8.09
CA VAL A 170 -7.57 -7.65 8.26
C VAL A 170 -7.31 -7.86 9.75
N PRO A 171 -7.87 -8.94 10.35
CA PRO A 171 -7.57 -9.28 11.73
C PRO A 171 -6.07 -9.52 11.97
N ASP A 172 -5.62 -9.28 13.20
CA ASP A 172 -4.21 -9.45 13.60
C ASP A 172 -3.69 -10.88 13.40
N ASN A 173 -4.57 -11.87 13.56
CA ASN A 173 -4.25 -13.28 13.40
C ASN A 173 -4.44 -13.80 11.96
N ALA A 174 -4.82 -12.94 11.01
CA ALA A 174 -5.02 -13.36 9.62
C ALA A 174 -3.70 -13.88 9.04
N ARG A 175 -3.75 -15.04 8.38
CA ARG A 175 -2.56 -15.60 7.73
C ARG A 175 -2.45 -15.03 6.33
N LEU A 176 -1.41 -14.22 6.11
CA LEU A 176 -1.10 -13.61 4.82
C LEU A 176 0.00 -14.40 4.11
N ARG A 177 -0.07 -14.45 2.79
CA ARG A 177 0.92 -15.07 1.91
C ARG A 177 1.20 -14.12 0.75
N SER A 178 2.33 -14.27 0.08
CA SER A 178 2.61 -13.57 -1.17
C SER A 178 2.81 -14.55 -2.31
N GLU A 179 2.44 -14.13 -3.51
CA GLU A 179 2.68 -14.88 -4.73
C GLU A 179 2.93 -13.95 -5.92
N PHE A 180 3.83 -14.34 -6.81
CA PHE A 180 4.09 -13.62 -8.05
C PHE A 180 3.07 -13.96 -9.12
N ARG A 181 2.35 -12.97 -9.65
CA ARG A 181 1.38 -13.11 -10.73
C ARG A 181 1.91 -12.45 -12.02
N PRO A 182 2.53 -13.22 -12.95
CA PRO A 182 3.17 -12.64 -14.14
C PRO A 182 2.20 -11.95 -15.11
N ASN A 183 0.94 -12.40 -15.15
CA ASN A 183 -0.08 -11.92 -16.08
C ASN A 183 -0.95 -10.80 -15.49
N LEU A 184 -0.69 -10.39 -14.24
CA LEU A 184 -1.42 -9.30 -13.59
C LEU A 184 -0.54 -8.05 -13.58
N LEU A 185 -1.05 -6.92 -14.08
CA LEU A 185 -0.41 -5.60 -13.98
C LEU A 185 1.08 -5.61 -14.42
N ARG A 186 1.36 -6.30 -15.53
CA ARG A 186 2.73 -6.48 -16.09
C ARG A 186 3.70 -7.27 -15.19
N GLY A 187 3.18 -8.07 -14.28
CA GLY A 187 3.95 -8.93 -13.39
C GLY A 187 4.17 -8.28 -12.03
N VAL A 188 3.36 -8.67 -11.05
CA VAL A 188 3.44 -8.16 -9.67
C VAL A 188 3.41 -9.30 -8.66
N GLU A 189 4.13 -9.12 -7.55
CA GLU A 189 3.90 -9.92 -6.35
C GLU A 189 2.66 -9.37 -5.64
N VAL A 190 1.64 -10.21 -5.42
CA VAL A 190 0.44 -9.86 -4.64
C VAL A 190 0.55 -10.40 -3.21
N ILE A 191 -0.22 -9.83 -2.29
CA ILE A 191 -0.46 -10.41 -0.97
C ILE A 191 -1.89 -10.97 -0.95
N THR A 192 -2.05 -12.21 -0.51
CA THR A 192 -3.35 -12.87 -0.36
C THR A 192 -3.57 -13.35 1.07
N GLY A 193 -4.83 -13.49 1.46
CA GLY A 193 -5.17 -14.06 2.76
C GLY A 193 -6.66 -14.18 3.01
N ASN A 194 -7.02 -15.14 3.86
CA ASN A 194 -8.37 -15.27 4.39
C ASN A 194 -8.58 -14.23 5.47
N VAL A 195 -9.44 -13.26 5.19
CA VAL A 195 -9.76 -12.13 6.03
C VAL A 195 -11.28 -11.99 6.16
N GLN A 196 -11.77 -10.83 6.58
CA GLN A 196 -13.20 -10.56 6.72
C GLN A 196 -13.62 -9.37 5.86
N ALA A 197 -14.88 -9.30 5.49
CA ALA A 197 -15.48 -8.11 4.89
C ALA A 197 -16.89 -7.89 5.45
N VAL A 198 -17.30 -6.63 5.59
CA VAL A 198 -18.67 -6.30 6.03
C VAL A 198 -19.59 -6.13 4.83
N LYS A 199 -20.68 -6.89 4.79
CA LYS A 199 -21.71 -6.82 3.74
C LYS A 199 -23.09 -6.84 4.39
N GLY A 200 -23.92 -5.83 4.13
CA GLY A 200 -25.28 -5.74 4.68
C GLY A 200 -25.33 -5.82 6.22
N GLY A 201 -24.38 -5.16 6.90
CA GLY A 201 -24.28 -5.17 8.37
C GLY A 201 -23.76 -6.48 8.98
N ARG A 202 -23.32 -7.45 8.17
CA ARG A 202 -22.77 -8.73 8.63
C ARG A 202 -21.33 -8.88 8.22
N THR A 203 -20.50 -9.41 9.12
CA THR A 203 -19.12 -9.78 8.84
C THR A 203 -19.07 -11.17 8.21
N LEU A 204 -18.50 -11.27 7.02
CA LEU A 204 -18.37 -12.51 6.26
C LEU A 204 -16.90 -12.82 5.94
N PRO A 205 -16.51 -14.09 5.79
CA PRO A 205 -15.20 -14.45 5.26
C PRO A 205 -14.98 -13.83 3.86
N HIS A 206 -13.76 -13.39 3.60
CA HIS A 206 -13.34 -12.82 2.32
C HIS A 206 -11.90 -13.24 2.00
N GLU A 207 -11.65 -13.67 0.77
CA GLU A 207 -10.28 -13.89 0.29
C GLU A 207 -9.77 -12.58 -0.30
N MET A 208 -8.90 -11.89 0.44
CA MET A 208 -8.34 -10.62 0.00
C MET A 208 -7.20 -10.84 -0.97
N VAL A 209 -7.13 -9.98 -1.98
CA VAL A 209 -5.95 -9.78 -2.82
C VAL A 209 -5.54 -8.31 -2.69
N ALA A 210 -4.30 -8.08 -2.25
CA ALA A 210 -3.68 -6.76 -2.22
C ALA A 210 -2.55 -6.70 -3.26
N ILE A 211 -2.50 -5.60 -4.00
CA ILE A 211 -1.51 -5.32 -5.04
C ILE A 211 -0.52 -4.24 -4.57
N PRO A 212 0.68 -4.12 -5.17
CA PRO A 212 1.57 -3.00 -4.89
C PRO A 212 0.88 -1.67 -5.15
N TYR A 213 1.00 -0.71 -4.22
CA TYR A 213 0.30 0.58 -4.28
C TYR A 213 0.52 1.34 -5.60
N PHE A 214 1.74 1.30 -6.15
CA PHE A 214 2.06 1.98 -7.41
C PHE A 214 1.25 1.46 -8.62
N ALA A 215 0.66 0.27 -8.53
CA ALA A 215 -0.04 -0.40 -9.61
C ALA A 215 -1.57 -0.17 -9.59
N TRP A 216 -2.09 0.46 -8.54
CA TRP A 216 -3.50 0.88 -8.44
C TRP A 216 -3.93 1.78 -9.60
N ALA A 217 -5.23 1.85 -9.88
CA ALA A 217 -5.87 2.75 -10.85
C ALA A 217 -5.50 2.48 -12.32
N ASN A 218 -4.94 1.30 -12.61
CA ASN A 218 -4.64 0.84 -13.97
C ASN A 218 -5.76 -0.02 -14.59
N ARG A 219 -6.89 -0.21 -13.89
CA ARG A 219 -7.95 -1.17 -14.27
C ARG A 219 -9.34 -0.56 -14.26
N GLY A 220 -9.40 0.74 -14.54
CA GLY A 220 -10.61 1.52 -14.34
C GLY A 220 -10.69 2.01 -12.90
N MET A 221 -11.76 2.72 -12.65
CA MET A 221 -11.86 3.53 -11.46
C MET A 221 -12.76 2.82 -10.42
N GLY A 222 -12.41 2.88 -9.14
CA GLY A 222 -13.17 2.27 -8.05
C GLY A 222 -12.44 2.31 -6.70
N GLU A 223 -12.98 1.64 -5.68
CA GLU A 223 -12.49 1.68 -4.30
C GLU A 223 -11.03 1.20 -4.13
N MET A 224 -10.29 1.86 -3.24
CA MET A 224 -8.95 1.44 -2.81
C MET A 224 -8.69 1.89 -1.37
N GLN A 225 -7.96 1.07 -0.61
CA GLN A 225 -7.34 1.51 0.64
C GLN A 225 -5.97 0.85 0.90
N VAL A 226 -5.07 1.62 1.51
CA VAL A 226 -3.76 1.17 2.03
C VAL A 226 -3.89 0.73 3.50
N TRP A 227 -4.52 1.57 4.31
CA TRP A 227 -4.71 1.34 5.74
C TRP A 227 -5.97 0.53 6.00
N LEU A 228 -5.79 -0.78 6.14
CA LEU A 228 -6.86 -1.74 6.29
C LEU A 228 -7.35 -1.78 7.74
N PRO A 229 -8.67 -1.67 7.99
CA PRO A 229 -9.27 -1.87 9.30
C PRO A 229 -8.85 -3.20 9.93
N ARG A 230 -8.57 -3.20 11.24
CA ARG A 230 -8.26 -4.43 12.00
C ARG A 230 -9.48 -5.01 12.71
N SER A 231 -10.56 -4.24 12.79
CA SER A 231 -11.82 -4.61 13.43
C SER A 231 -13.00 -3.98 12.69
N VAL A 232 -14.20 -4.48 12.98
CA VAL A 232 -15.44 -4.06 12.30
C VAL A 232 -15.77 -2.59 12.51
N GLU A 233 -15.43 -2.03 13.68
CA GLU A 233 -15.74 -0.65 14.06
C GLU A 233 -14.95 0.38 13.24
N LYS A 234 -13.81 -0.04 12.67
CA LYS A 234 -12.97 0.80 11.82
C LYS A 234 -13.23 0.62 10.33
N ALA A 235 -14.05 -0.37 9.96
CA ALA A 235 -14.40 -0.65 8.57
C ALA A 235 -15.43 0.35 8.05
N ARG A 236 -15.25 0.80 6.79
CA ARG A 236 -16.25 1.63 6.13
C ARG A 236 -17.32 0.71 5.55
N LEU A 237 -18.54 0.89 6.03
CA LEU A 237 -19.68 0.11 5.59
C LEU A 237 -20.18 0.66 4.26
N VAL A 238 -20.47 -0.24 3.32
CA VAL A 238 -21.24 0.14 2.13
C VAL A 238 -22.63 0.56 2.62
N PRO A 239 -23.11 1.78 2.30
CA PRO A 239 -24.47 2.21 2.57
C PRO A 239 -25.49 1.15 2.15
N ALA A 240 -26.46 0.85 3.02
CA ALA A 240 -27.57 -0.01 2.62
C ALA A 240 -28.32 0.68 1.45
N PRO A 241 -28.59 -0.03 0.34
CA PRO A 241 -29.35 0.56 -0.75
C PRO A 241 -30.72 1.00 -0.23
N LEU A 242 -31.11 2.23 -0.56
CA LEU A 242 -32.41 2.76 -0.17
C LEU A 242 -33.52 1.89 -0.77
N PRO A 243 -34.57 1.53 0.00
CA PRO A 243 -35.77 0.93 -0.56
C PRO A 243 -36.30 1.80 -1.70
N GLY A 244 -36.53 1.21 -2.88
CA GLY A 244 -36.92 1.95 -4.10
C GLY A 244 -38.21 2.78 -3.98
N ALA A 245 -38.95 2.64 -2.88
CA ALA A 245 -40.16 3.40 -2.57
C ALA A 245 -39.90 4.75 -1.89
N LEU A 246 -38.69 5.03 -1.37
CA LEU A 246 -38.41 6.25 -0.59
C LEU A 246 -37.93 7.44 -1.42
N ALA A 247 -37.30 7.21 -2.59
CA ALA A 247 -36.97 8.27 -3.52
C ALA A 247 -36.66 7.72 -4.92
N ARG A 248 -37.14 8.44 -5.95
CA ARG A 248 -36.84 8.21 -7.36
C ARG A 248 -36.24 9.49 -7.94
N VAL A 249 -35.02 9.42 -8.46
CA VAL A 249 -34.42 10.55 -9.19
C VAL A 249 -35.14 10.66 -10.54
N LEU A 250 -35.76 11.80 -10.80
CA LEU A 250 -36.35 12.15 -12.08
C LEU A 250 -35.60 13.37 -12.61
N SER A 251 -34.93 13.23 -13.75
CA SER A 251 -34.34 14.36 -14.48
C SER A 251 -34.91 14.40 -15.90
N SER A 252 -35.15 15.62 -16.39
CA SER A 252 -35.79 15.85 -17.70
C SER A 252 -34.93 15.49 -18.91
N GLY A 253 -33.66 15.12 -18.70
CA GLY A 253 -32.68 14.91 -19.77
C GLY A 253 -32.23 13.46 -19.97
N GLY A 254 -32.73 12.49 -19.19
CA GLY A 254 -32.23 11.11 -19.25
C GLY A 254 -30.74 11.04 -18.91
N ILE A 255 -30.40 11.20 -17.63
CA ILE A 255 -29.00 11.08 -17.18
C ILE A 255 -28.61 9.59 -17.22
N GLU A 256 -27.81 9.18 -18.22
CA GLU A 256 -26.99 7.97 -18.09
C GLU A 256 -25.93 8.28 -17.03
N LYS A 257 -26.03 7.66 -15.85
CA LYS A 257 -24.96 7.69 -14.85
C LYS A 257 -23.74 6.99 -15.43
N LYS A 258 -22.79 7.76 -15.95
CA LYS A 258 -21.42 7.32 -16.24
C LYS A 258 -20.52 8.07 -15.29
N TRP A 259 -19.74 7.33 -14.51
CA TRP A 259 -18.82 7.91 -13.55
C TRP A 259 -17.74 8.70 -14.29
N THR A 260 -17.59 9.99 -13.98
CA THR A 260 -16.73 10.94 -14.73
C THR A 260 -15.45 11.29 -14.00
N GLY A 261 -15.39 11.06 -12.68
CA GLY A 261 -14.20 11.23 -11.85
C GLY A 261 -13.95 12.67 -11.40
N TYR A 262 -13.53 12.77 -10.13
CA TYR A 262 -13.29 13.99 -9.34
C TYR A 262 -14.58 14.77 -8.99
N ASN A 263 -14.94 14.75 -7.69
CA ASN A 263 -16.10 15.44 -7.08
C ASN A 263 -17.52 15.00 -7.47
N ASP A 264 -17.69 13.93 -8.26
CA ASP A 264 -19.01 13.36 -8.60
C ASP A 264 -19.44 12.18 -7.69
N GLN A 265 -18.81 12.02 -6.52
CA GLN A 265 -19.30 11.14 -5.46
C GLN A 265 -20.73 11.51 -4.99
N ASN A 266 -21.28 12.64 -5.47
CA ASN A 266 -22.53 13.25 -5.05
C ASN A 266 -23.76 12.86 -5.87
N ASP A 267 -23.64 12.03 -6.92
CA ASP A 267 -24.76 11.78 -7.84
C ASP A 267 -25.49 10.44 -7.59
N ASP A 268 -25.06 9.66 -6.59
CA ASP A 268 -25.80 8.48 -6.16
C ASP A 268 -26.65 8.70 -4.92
N LEU A 269 -27.84 8.09 -4.89
CA LEU A 269 -28.76 8.22 -3.75
C LEU A 269 -28.12 7.71 -2.44
N SER A 270 -27.19 6.76 -2.59
CA SER A 270 -26.34 6.24 -1.51
C SER A 270 -25.40 7.29 -0.91
N ALA A 271 -25.00 8.31 -1.68
CA ALA A 271 -24.18 9.42 -1.21
C ALA A 271 -24.92 10.40 -0.30
N VAL A 272 -26.22 10.16 -0.04
CA VAL A 272 -27.05 10.93 0.86
C VAL A 272 -27.26 10.20 2.20
N TYR A 273 -26.84 8.93 2.29
CA TYR A 273 -27.23 8.01 3.35
C TYR A 273 -26.10 7.06 3.77
N ASP A 274 -25.12 7.55 4.52
CA ASP A 274 -24.06 6.72 5.12
C ASP A 274 -24.22 6.46 6.63
N GLY A 275 -25.14 7.16 7.27
CA GLY A 275 -25.40 7.03 8.71
C GLY A 275 -24.31 7.62 9.60
N ALA A 276 -23.38 8.40 9.07
CA ALA A 276 -22.33 9.07 9.82
C ALA A 276 -22.68 10.55 10.06
N ASP A 277 -22.50 11.03 11.30
CA ASP A 277 -22.66 12.45 11.62
C ASP A 277 -21.36 13.21 11.27
N PRO A 278 -21.40 14.28 10.46
CA PRO A 278 -20.23 15.09 10.17
C PRO A 278 -19.78 15.83 11.43
N LEU A 279 -18.47 15.89 11.65
CA LEU A 279 -17.85 16.58 12.78
C LEU A 279 -18.09 18.10 12.72
N ASN A 280 -18.12 18.69 11.52
CA ASN A 280 -18.42 20.09 11.27
C ASN A 280 -18.77 20.33 9.79
N SER A 281 -19.06 21.58 9.40
CA SER A 281 -19.47 21.94 8.03
C SER A 281 -18.38 21.82 6.97
N ALA A 282 -17.12 21.63 7.36
CA ALA A 282 -15.97 21.38 6.48
C ALA A 282 -15.46 19.94 6.62
N ASP A 283 -16.26 19.04 7.20
CA ASP A 283 -15.87 17.65 7.37
C ASP A 283 -15.90 16.89 6.03
N GLU A 284 -14.72 16.62 5.50
CA GLU A 284 -14.50 15.80 4.30
C GLU A 284 -14.10 14.34 4.66
N SER A 285 -14.20 13.95 5.94
CA SER A 285 -13.75 12.62 6.39
C SER A 285 -14.66 11.48 5.93
N ASN A 286 -15.93 11.79 5.65
CA ASN A 286 -16.92 10.86 5.11
C ASN A 286 -16.96 10.93 3.59
N LEU A 287 -17.01 9.77 2.93
CA LEU A 287 -17.10 9.66 1.46
C LEU A 287 -18.51 9.97 0.92
N TYR A 288 -19.49 10.14 1.82
CA TYR A 288 -20.90 10.30 1.53
C TYR A 288 -21.43 11.45 2.41
N PHE A 289 -22.40 12.22 1.92
CA PHE A 289 -23.00 13.37 2.59
C PHE A 289 -24.34 13.02 3.26
N PRO A 290 -24.75 13.75 4.32
CA PRO A 290 -26.04 13.52 4.96
C PRO A 290 -27.22 14.27 4.29
N TYR A 291 -28.41 13.66 4.29
CA TYR A 291 -29.69 14.38 4.41
C TYR A 291 -30.48 13.81 5.58
N ALA A 292 -30.35 14.43 6.76
CA ALA A 292 -31.18 14.08 7.90
C ALA A 292 -32.58 14.70 7.74
N SER A 293 -33.59 13.91 7.41
CA SER A 293 -34.96 14.26 7.78
C SER A 293 -35.08 14.10 9.29
N ARG A 294 -34.91 15.20 10.02
CA ARG A 294 -35.24 15.25 11.45
C ARG A 294 -36.75 15.00 11.59
N CYS A 295 -37.16 13.74 11.76
CA CYS A 295 -38.41 13.40 12.43
C CYS A 295 -38.25 13.77 13.91
N ARG A 296 -38.44 15.05 14.23
CA ARG A 296 -38.70 15.47 15.62
C ARG A 296 -40.12 15.06 15.98
N ALA A 297 -40.26 14.42 17.14
CA ALA A 297 -41.52 14.17 17.80
C ALA A 297 -42.38 15.47 17.87
N PRO A 298 -43.72 15.36 17.82
CA PRO A 298 -44.60 16.51 17.63
C PRO A 298 -44.64 17.36 18.90
N GLY A 299 -44.09 18.57 18.83
CA GLY A 299 -44.15 19.52 19.94
C GLY A 299 -43.50 20.87 19.61
N VAL A 300 -44.37 21.85 19.29
CA VAL A 300 -44.13 23.30 19.32
C VAL A 300 -43.40 23.93 18.11
N GLY A 301 -44.15 24.74 17.34
CA GLY A 301 -43.62 25.98 16.72
C GLY A 301 -43.24 25.99 15.23
N GLY A 302 -44.21 25.69 14.35
CA GLY A 302 -44.41 26.21 12.98
C GLY A 302 -43.24 26.62 12.05
N VAL A 303 -43.10 25.90 10.92
CA VAL A 303 -43.28 26.44 9.56
C VAL A 303 -44.03 25.36 8.75
N ARG A 304 -45.19 25.70 8.18
CA ARG A 304 -46.02 24.80 7.36
C ARG A 304 -45.54 24.83 5.91
N PHE A 305 -45.35 23.66 5.30
CA PHE A 305 -45.47 23.50 3.85
C PHE A 305 -46.70 22.63 3.55
N GLN A 306 -47.59 23.16 2.71
CA GLN A 306 -48.83 22.52 2.25
C GLN A 306 -48.49 21.32 1.35
N ALA A 307 -48.98 20.13 1.72
CA ALA A 307 -49.13 19.03 0.79
C ALA A 307 -50.43 19.26 -0.01
N ALA A 308 -50.33 19.46 -1.32
CA ALA A 308 -51.49 19.45 -2.19
C ALA A 308 -51.92 17.99 -2.41
N ALA A 309 -53.07 17.64 -1.85
CA ALA A 309 -53.81 16.44 -2.21
C ALA A 309 -54.30 16.58 -3.66
N ALA A 310 -53.99 15.62 -4.51
CA ALA A 310 -54.70 15.42 -5.77
C ALA A 310 -55.54 14.14 -5.64
N ASN A 311 -56.84 14.33 -5.80
CA ASN A 311 -57.89 13.34 -5.63
C ASN A 311 -57.77 12.16 -6.59
N LEU A 312 -58.06 10.98 -6.05
CA LEU A 312 -58.45 9.79 -6.78
C LEU A 312 -59.86 10.00 -7.35
N VAL A 313 -60.04 9.85 -8.66
CA VAL A 313 -61.35 9.58 -9.28
C VAL A 313 -61.14 8.46 -10.31
N VAL A 314 -61.76 7.31 -9.97
CA VAL A 314 -61.99 6.03 -10.68
C VAL A 314 -61.01 5.64 -11.79
#